data_AF-A0A6J6I3Q0-F1
#
_entry.id   AF-A0A6J6I3Q0-F1
#
_cell.length_a   1.000
_cell.length_b   1.000
_cell.length_c   1.000
_cell.angle_alpha   90.00
_cell.angle_beta   90.00
_cell.angle_gamma   90.00
#
_symmetry.space_group_name_H-M   'P 1'
#
loop_
_entity.id
_entity.type
_entity.pdbx_description
1 polymer ?
#
loop_
_entity_poly.entity_id
_entity_poly.type
_entity_poly.pdbx_seq_one_letter_code
_entity_poly.pdbx_strand_id
1 'polypeptide(L)'
;MKFHSTDDSAIIAYSKHLSAQHSPTGKADTILVVANVDPHAVRETTVHLDLAKLGLPVGANFEVTDLITNQTYKWSADNFVRLDAFQEPVHIFKIGKVL
;
A
#
# COMPACT_ATOMS: atom_id res chain seq x y z
N MET A 1 -0.13 13.34 0.29
CA MET A 1 -0.77 12.22 -0.45
C MET A 1 -0.05 12.07 -1.77
N LYS A 2 0.31 10.83 -2.14
CA LYS A 2 1.01 10.54 -3.39
C LYS A 2 0.40 9.29 -4.04
N PHE A 3 0.21 9.32 -5.35
CA PHE A 3 -0.31 8.18 -6.10
C PHE A 3 0.81 7.25 -6.57
N HIS A 4 0.44 5.98 -6.69
CA HIS A 4 1.22 4.87 -7.23
C HIS A 4 0.45 4.29 -8.42
N SER A 5 1.16 3.74 -9.40
CA SER A 5 0.53 3.19 -10.60
C SER A 5 0.07 1.75 -10.38
N THR A 6 -0.95 1.36 -11.14
CA THR A 6 -1.54 0.02 -11.20
C THR A 6 -1.76 -0.33 -12.67
N ASP A 7 -1.77 -1.62 -13.00
CA ASP A 7 -2.08 -2.08 -14.36
C ASP A 7 -3.58 -2.02 -14.69
N ASP A 8 -4.44 -1.96 -13.68
CA ASP A 8 -5.90 -1.84 -13.83
C ASP A 8 -6.39 -0.46 -13.36
N SER A 9 -7.02 0.29 -14.27
CA SER A 9 -7.62 1.61 -13.98
C SER A 9 -8.74 1.60 -12.94
N ALA A 10 -9.36 0.44 -12.68
CA ALA A 10 -10.35 0.25 -11.63
C ALA A 10 -9.73 0.05 -10.24
N ILE A 11 -8.40 -0.07 -10.15
CA ILE A 11 -7.68 -0.10 -8.88
C ILE A 11 -6.92 1.21 -8.71
N ILE A 12 -7.11 1.87 -7.58
CA ILE A 12 -6.33 3.04 -7.18
C ILE A 12 -5.36 2.66 -6.06
N ALA A 13 -4.13 3.17 -6.13
CA ALA A 13 -3.12 3.02 -5.08
C ALA A 13 -2.55 4.38 -4.69
N TYR A 14 -2.57 4.71 -3.40
CA TYR A 14 -1.99 5.96 -2.90
C TYR A 14 -1.44 5.83 -1.48
N SER A 15 -0.45 6.64 -1.16
CA SER A 15 0.17 6.70 0.16
C SER A 15 0.04 8.07 0.82
N LYS A 16 0.05 8.03 2.16
CA LYS A 16 0.27 9.17 3.03
C LYS A 16 1.46 8.85 3.93
N HIS A 17 2.53 9.61 3.76
CA HIS A 17 3.76 9.50 4.53
C HIS A 17 3.88 10.67 5.49
N LEU A 18 4.15 10.38 6.76
CA LEU A 18 4.52 11.32 7.80
C LEU A 18 5.97 11.03 8.19
N SER A 19 6.87 11.98 7.92
CA SER A 19 8.29 11.79 8.26
C SER A 19 8.49 11.85 9.77
N ALA A 20 9.59 11.25 10.25
CA ALA A 20 9.92 11.16 11.68
C ALA A 20 9.91 12.53 12.40
N GLN A 21 10.36 13.59 11.73
CA GLN A 21 10.44 14.95 12.28
C GLN A 21 9.05 15.57 12.55
N HIS A 22 8.02 15.08 11.87
CA HIS A 22 6.65 15.56 11.99
C HIS A 22 5.75 14.61 12.79
N SER A 23 6.30 13.50 13.28
CA SER A 23 5.58 12.47 14.03
C SER A 23 5.71 12.71 15.54
N PRO A 24 4.61 12.62 16.33
CA PRO A 24 4.66 12.79 17.78
C PRO A 24 5.50 11.72 18.48
N THR A 25 5.80 10.60 17.79
CA THR A 25 6.63 9.51 18.30
C THR A 25 8.09 9.59 17.88
N GLY A 26 8.45 10.58 17.04
CA GLY A 26 9.77 10.67 16.41
C GLY A 26 10.06 9.55 15.40
N LYS A 27 9.05 8.73 15.03
CA LYS A 27 9.16 7.65 14.04
C LYS A 27 8.33 7.99 12.82
N ALA A 28 8.88 7.72 11.63
CA ALA A 28 8.12 7.85 10.40
C ALA A 28 6.92 6.89 10.40
N ASP A 29 5.82 7.33 9.82
CA ASP A 29 4.60 6.53 9.70
C ASP A 29 4.05 6.67 8.28
N THR A 30 3.70 5.54 7.67
CA THR A 30 3.24 5.50 6.29
C THR A 30 2.05 4.56 6.17
N ILE A 31 0.96 5.11 5.62
CA ILE A 31 -0.22 4.35 5.22
C ILE A 31 -0.24 4.27 3.70
N LEU A 32 -0.41 3.05 3.19
CA LEU A 32 -0.65 2.75 1.79
C LEU A 32 -2.07 2.20 1.65
N VAL A 33 -2.86 2.78 0.75
CA VAL A 33 -4.22 2.33 0.46
C VAL A 33 -4.24 1.80 -0.97
N VAL A 34 -4.80 0.61 -1.16
CA VAL A 34 -5.06 0.00 -2.46
C VAL A 34 -6.53 -0.37 -2.52
N ALA A 35 -7.31 0.29 -3.37
CA ALA A 35 -8.77 0.16 -3.40
C ALA A 35 -9.28 -0.18 -4.80
N ASN A 36 -10.20 -1.13 -4.86
CA ASN A 36 -11.04 -1.39 -6.01
C ASN A 36 -12.20 -0.39 -6.03
N VAL A 37 -12.28 0.41 -7.10
CA VAL A 37 -13.37 1.39 -7.29
C VAL A 37 -14.46 0.88 -8.23
N ASP A 38 -14.35 -0.34 -8.75
CA ASP A 38 -15.43 -1.05 -9.43
C ASP A 38 -16.32 -1.76 -8.38
N PRO A 39 -17.57 -1.32 -8.18
CA PRO A 39 -18.45 -1.89 -7.16
C PRO A 39 -19.08 -3.23 -7.57
N HIS A 40 -18.76 -3.76 -8.75
CA HIS A 40 -19.46 -4.91 -9.33
C HIS A 40 -18.59 -6.15 -9.55
N ALA A 41 -17.27 -6.01 -9.54
CA ALA A 41 -16.36 -7.09 -9.94
C ALA A 41 -15.18 -7.26 -8.99
N VAL A 42 -14.71 -8.50 -8.90
CA VAL A 42 -13.38 -8.80 -8.38
C VAL A 42 -12.35 -8.31 -9.39
N ARG A 43 -11.33 -7.60 -8.90
CA ARG A 43 -10.24 -7.04 -9.72
C ARG A 43 -8.90 -7.55 -9.22
N GLU A 44 -7.98 -7.77 -10.16
CA GLU A 44 -6.61 -8.19 -9.90
C GLU A 44 -5.66 -7.29 -10.67
N THR A 45 -4.54 -6.93 -10.05
CA THR A 45 -3.56 -6.05 -10.70
C THR A 45 -2.19 -6.16 -10.03
N THR A 46 -1.15 -5.66 -10.70
CA THR A 46 0.12 -5.33 -10.08
C THR A 46 0.10 -3.87 -9.63
N VAL A 47 0.47 -3.62 -8.37
CA VAL A 47 0.69 -2.28 -7.81
C VAL A 47 2.17 -1.97 -7.90
N HIS A 48 2.50 -0.88 -8.59
CA HIS A 48 3.86 -0.37 -8.77
C HIS A 48 4.12 0.79 -7.82
N LEU A 49 4.89 0.53 -6.78
CA LEU A 49 5.23 1.47 -5.72
C LEU A 49 6.49 2.27 -6.06
N ASP A 50 6.37 3.56 -5.78
CA ASP A 50 7.50 4.48 -5.77
C ASP A 50 7.96 4.57 -4.33
N LEU A 51 8.99 3.76 -4.01
CA LEU A 51 9.47 3.54 -2.65
C LEU A 51 10.00 4.83 -2.00
N ALA A 52 10.51 5.78 -2.79
CA ALA A 52 10.96 7.06 -2.28
C ALA A 52 9.81 7.88 -1.67
N LYS A 53 8.60 7.82 -2.26
CA LYS A 53 7.39 8.45 -1.68
C LYS A 53 6.94 7.82 -0.36
N LEU A 54 7.36 6.59 -0.09
CA LEU A 54 7.11 5.86 1.15
C LEU A 54 8.20 6.10 2.20
N GLY A 55 9.27 6.82 1.85
CA GLY A 55 10.46 6.99 2.70
C GLY A 55 11.31 5.72 2.79
N LEU A 56 11.22 4.82 1.80
CA LEU A 56 11.95 3.55 1.74
C LEU A 56 13.13 3.61 0.75
N PRO A 57 14.20 2.83 0.98
CA PRO A 57 15.30 2.71 0.02
C PRO A 57 14.86 2.13 -1.33
N VAL A 58 15.56 2.50 -2.40
CA VAL A 58 15.34 1.93 -3.74
C VAL A 58 15.62 0.43 -3.72
N GLY A 59 14.71 -0.37 -4.31
CA GLY A 59 14.84 -1.83 -4.38
C GLY A 59 14.64 -2.56 -3.05
N ALA A 60 14.19 -1.87 -2.00
CA ALA A 60 13.95 -2.48 -0.70
C ALA A 60 12.82 -3.51 -0.75
N ASN A 61 12.99 -4.59 0.03
CA ASN A 61 11.87 -5.41 0.48
C ASN A 61 11.47 -4.96 1.88
N PHE A 62 10.19 -5.02 2.21
CA PHE A 62 9.67 -4.53 3.48
C PHE A 62 8.41 -5.28 3.88
N GLU A 63 8.06 -5.20 5.16
CA GLU A 63 6.79 -5.71 5.65
C GLU A 63 5.68 -4.68 5.43
N VAL A 64 4.48 -5.17 5.13
CA VAL A 64 3.25 -4.40 5.22
C VAL A 64 2.24 -5.17 6.07
N THR A 65 1.51 -4.47 6.93
CA THR A 65 0.41 -5.06 7.70
C THR A 65 -0.89 -4.43 7.25
N ASP A 66 -1.83 -5.25 6.78
CA ASP A 66 -3.19 -4.80 6.51
C ASP A 66 -3.91 -4.53 7.82
N LEU A 67 -4.36 -3.29 8.00
CA LEU A 67 -5.03 -2.83 9.21
C LEU A 67 -6.49 -3.29 9.30
N ILE A 68 -7.07 -3.80 8.21
CA ILE A 68 -8.43 -4.35 8.21
C ILE A 68 -8.41 -5.80 8.71
N THR A 69 -7.48 -6.61 8.18
CA THR A 69 -7.41 -8.05 8.44
C THR A 69 -6.32 -8.44 9.44
N ASN A 70 -5.42 -7.52 9.82
CA ASN A 70 -4.20 -7.76 10.59
C ASN A 70 -3.21 -8.75 9.93
N GLN A 71 -3.39 -9.08 8.66
CA GLN A 71 -2.44 -9.93 7.93
C GLN A 71 -1.19 -9.14 7.57
N THR A 72 -0.02 -9.80 7.64
CA THR A 72 1.27 -9.19 7.29
C THR A 72 1.88 -9.89 6.10
N TYR A 73 2.39 -9.09 5.17
CA TYR A 73 2.96 -9.53 3.90
C TYR A 73 4.37 -8.96 3.73
N LYS A 74 5.18 -9.64 2.91
CA LYS A 74 6.45 -9.11 2.40
C LYS A 74 6.21 -8.50 1.03
N TRP A 75 6.49 -7.21 0.90
CA TRP A 75 6.28 -6.44 -0.32
C TRP A 75 7.61 -5.90 -0.86
N SER A 76 7.58 -5.53 -2.14
CA SER A 76 8.69 -4.90 -2.88
C SER A 76 8.17 -3.68 -3.66
N ALA A 77 8.87 -3.24 -4.71
CA ALA A 77 8.36 -2.19 -5.60
C ALA A 77 7.12 -2.65 -6.39
N ASP A 78 7.02 -3.94 -6.74
CA ASP A 78 5.94 -4.47 -7.59
C ASP A 78 5.21 -5.58 -6.83
N ASN A 79 3.88 -5.45 -6.66
CA ASN A 79 3.11 -6.35 -5.79
C ASN A 79 1.77 -6.70 -6.40
N PHE A 80 1.46 -8.00 -6.48
CA PHE A 80 0.16 -8.48 -6.92
C PHE A 80 -0.89 -8.30 -5.82
N VAL A 81 -2.10 -7.88 -6.21
CA VAL A 81 -3.28 -7.81 -5.34
C VAL A 81 -4.51 -8.38 -6.04
N ARG A 82 -5.44 -8.93 -5.25
CA ARG A 82 -6.79 -9.33 -5.67
C ARG A 82 -7.79 -8.72 -4.68
N LEU A 83 -8.72 -7.90 -5.17
CA LEU A 83 -9.71 -7.19 -4.35
C LEU A 83 -11.13 -7.54 -4.80
N ASP A 84 -11.94 -7.99 -3.86
CA ASP A 84 -13.34 -8.39 -4.08
C ASP A 84 -14.29 -7.29 -3.63
N ALA A 85 -15.04 -6.70 -4.58
CA ALA A 85 -16.00 -5.63 -4.31
C ALA A 85 -17.05 -5.97 -3.23
N PHE A 86 -17.35 -7.26 -3.04
CA PHE A 86 -18.39 -7.73 -2.11
C PHE A 86 -17.86 -8.17 -0.75
N GLN A 87 -16.54 -8.39 -0.62
CA GLN A 87 -15.95 -8.97 0.59
C GLN A 87 -14.81 -8.13 1.16
N GLU A 88 -13.86 -7.73 0.32
CA GLU A 88 -12.67 -6.95 0.71
C GLU A 88 -12.28 -6.04 -0.45
N PRO A 89 -12.95 -4.87 -0.59
CA PRO A 89 -12.74 -3.97 -1.73
C PRO A 89 -11.47 -3.12 -1.58
N VAL A 90 -10.83 -3.12 -0.41
CA VAL A 90 -9.71 -2.23 -0.10
C VAL A 90 -8.77 -2.92 0.88
N HIS A 91 -7.47 -2.73 0.66
CA HIS A 91 -6.45 -2.93 1.67
C HIS A 91 -5.97 -1.59 2.22
N ILE A 92 -5.80 -1.50 3.54
CA ILE A 92 -5.17 -0.35 4.20
C ILE A 92 -3.93 -0.85 4.90
N PHE A 93 -2.78 -0.68 4.27
CA PHE A 93 -1.51 -1.15 4.77
C PHE A 93 -0.81 -0.10 5.63
N LYS A 94 -0.31 -0.54 6.78
CA LYS A 94 0.79 0.12 7.48
C LYS A 94 2.12 -0.43 6.97
N ILE A 95 3.04 0.46 6.63
CA ILE A 95 4.41 0.07 6.27
C ILE A 95 5.19 -0.31 7.55
N GLY A 96 5.83 -1.48 7.51
CA GLY A 96 6.64 -2.05 8.58
C GLY A 96 8.13 -1.83 8.38
N LYS A 97 8.94 -2.78 8.88
CA LYS A 97 10.40 -2.71 8.76
C LYS A 97 10.87 -3.10 7.36
N VAL A 98 12.00 -2.53 6.95
CA VAL A 98 12.79 -3.00 5.80
C VAL A 98 13.43 -4.34 6.17
N LEU A 99 13.49 -5.25 5.19
CA LEU A 99 13.98 -6.62 5.31
C LEU A 99 15.36 -6.81 4.69
#